data_AF-A0A4R2R6B7-F1
#
_entry.id   AF-A0A4R2R6B7-F1
#
_cell.length_a   1.000
_cell.length_b   1.000
_cell.length_c   1.000
_cell.angle_alpha   90.00
_cell.angle_beta   90.00
_cell.angle_gamma   90.00
#
_symmetry.space_group_name_H-M   'P 1'
#
loop_
_entity.id
_entity.type
_entity.pdbx_description
1 polymer ?
#
loop_
_entity_poly.entity_id
_entity_poly.type
_entity_poly.pdbx_seq_one_letter_code
_entity_poly.pdbx_strand_id
1 'polypeptide(L)'
;MDHRWPAGSRIGVGMHRDSVTAALVAEGSQLGRNDLPLDSTWQELEGRLAIQLRQLGSRARTPVESVAWELSDLLTPLAEASPVAALRMLPRAPVSDALAGQPSPLLHTLVGHRANVRGGHDLFGFELAPPDVTGAVAVARAAAEAGYPALAITASGAMGCPEHEQLAAEAILDAVPGLRLCLSHEVGGLGVLQREAAAVLTLALQPRIGELIGACERATASGAPAATAWFVAGDGGRLSAERLRTFPASALGSGGAAALLGAAVLAEQPDASVVLADGDSYGLGYVRSGLPYASSDVMEVDRMRLAIPQAVISPVAVPDVGQAGVLADGTGPALVVGLRSDDIAAARSFSERSTSETRLVCDADVVAVGSAVTEPSAWLDLVVTADNPEELERVRGTLADRACTLLASSGARPGTERIVSSTVSPLSFLRSGSYRVVLRASGSIGGAP
;
A
#
# COMPACT_ATOMS: atom_id res chain seq x y z
N MET A 1 15.61 6.23 19.94
CA MET A 1 14.80 7.45 20.06
C MET A 1 13.38 7.01 20.29
N ASP A 2 12.71 7.53 21.32
CA ASP A 2 11.32 7.18 21.58
C ASP A 2 10.45 7.69 20.41
N HIS A 3 9.65 6.81 19.82
CA HIS A 3 8.73 7.19 18.78
C HIS A 3 7.70 8.18 19.35
N ARG A 4 7.45 9.28 18.62
CA ARG A 4 6.42 10.25 18.98
C ARG A 4 5.36 10.28 17.90
N TRP A 5 4.11 10.12 18.33
CA TRP A 5 2.96 10.31 17.47
C TRP A 5 2.86 11.77 17.00
N PRO A 6 2.16 12.03 15.89
CA PRO A 6 1.97 13.39 15.39
C PRO A 6 1.35 14.32 16.44
N ALA A 7 1.98 15.48 16.66
CA ALA A 7 1.49 16.49 17.61
C ALA A 7 0.33 17.33 17.06
N GLY A 8 0.28 17.51 15.73
CA GLY A 8 -0.75 18.30 15.05
C GLY A 8 -2.14 17.67 15.08
N SER A 9 -3.17 18.51 14.96
CA SER A 9 -4.55 18.06 14.80
C SER A 9 -4.74 17.47 13.40
N ARG A 10 -5.12 16.20 13.31
CA ARG A 10 -5.34 15.49 12.03
C ARG A 10 -6.69 14.78 12.06
N ILE A 11 -7.34 14.70 10.90
CA ILE A 11 -8.55 13.91 10.73
C ILE A 11 -8.21 12.66 9.91
N GLY A 12 -8.65 11.51 10.36
CA GLY A 12 -8.64 10.29 9.56
C GLY A 12 -10.06 9.85 9.25
N VAL A 13 -10.26 9.27 8.06
CA VAL A 13 -11.57 8.88 7.55
C VAL A 13 -11.49 7.46 7.00
N GLY A 14 -12.30 6.55 7.53
CA GLY A 14 -12.54 5.22 6.97
C GLY A 14 -13.76 5.23 6.06
N MET A 15 -13.60 4.91 4.77
CA MET A 15 -14.72 4.74 3.84
C MET A 15 -15.03 3.25 3.67
N HIS A 16 -16.10 2.81 4.34
CA HIS A 16 -16.62 1.45 4.22
C HIS A 16 -17.66 1.37 3.11
N ARG A 17 -18.28 0.19 2.91
CA ARG A 17 -19.32 0.04 1.88
C ARG A 17 -20.62 0.79 2.22
N ASP A 18 -21.02 0.72 3.49
CA ASP A 18 -22.33 1.21 3.94
C ASP A 18 -22.20 2.39 4.91
N SER A 19 -20.99 2.76 5.31
CA SER A 19 -20.72 3.82 6.27
C SER A 19 -19.39 4.53 6.02
N VAL A 20 -19.28 5.74 6.56
CA VAL A 20 -18.04 6.50 6.69
C VAL A 20 -17.84 6.84 8.16
N THR A 21 -16.66 6.53 8.67
CA THR A 21 -16.26 6.91 10.02
C THR A 21 -15.14 7.93 9.94
N ALA A 22 -15.17 8.93 10.81
CA ALA A 22 -14.15 9.97 10.84
C ALA A 22 -13.75 10.29 12.27
N ALA A 23 -12.44 10.37 12.53
CA ALA A 23 -11.87 10.64 13.83
C ALA A 23 -10.93 11.85 13.76
N LEU A 24 -11.13 12.80 14.68
CA LEU A 24 -10.14 13.85 14.95
C LEU A 24 -9.14 13.31 15.97
N VAL A 25 -7.86 13.37 15.65
CA VAL A 25 -6.76 12.91 16.48
C VAL A 25 -5.75 14.04 16.69
N ALA A 26 -5.27 14.20 17.91
CA ALA A 26 -4.13 15.06 18.24
C ALA A 26 -3.32 14.43 19.36
N GLU A 27 -1.99 14.48 19.27
CA GLU A 27 -1.08 13.92 20.29
C GLU A 27 -1.37 12.45 20.64
N GLY A 28 -1.75 11.65 19.62
CA GLY A 28 -2.11 10.24 19.79
C GLY A 28 -3.47 9.97 20.45
N SER A 29 -4.26 11.00 20.78
CA SER A 29 -5.56 10.87 21.40
C SER A 29 -6.71 11.20 20.44
N GLN A 30 -7.78 10.42 20.46
CA GLN A 30 -9.01 10.74 19.74
C GLN A 30 -9.78 11.84 20.48
N LEU A 31 -9.95 13.00 19.83
CA LEU A 31 -10.68 14.15 20.37
C LEU A 31 -12.16 14.18 19.95
N GLY A 32 -12.53 13.42 18.92
CA GLY A 32 -13.91 13.28 18.50
C GLY A 32 -14.06 12.28 17.37
N ARG A 33 -15.25 11.70 17.26
CA ARG A 33 -15.68 10.79 16.20
C ARG A 33 -17.00 11.26 15.64
N ASN A 34 -17.20 11.06 14.34
CA ASN A 34 -18.50 11.17 13.68
C ASN A 34 -18.66 9.96 12.75
N ASP A 35 -19.88 9.46 12.62
CA ASP A 35 -20.24 8.37 11.71
C ASP A 35 -21.34 8.84 10.75
N LEU A 36 -21.28 8.38 9.50
CA LEU A 36 -22.19 8.78 8.44
C LEU A 36 -22.59 7.56 7.60
N PRO A 37 -23.89 7.29 7.37
CA PRO A 37 -24.28 6.22 6.45
C PRO A 37 -23.99 6.60 4.99
N LEU A 38 -23.63 5.60 4.18
CA LEU A 38 -23.44 5.71 2.72
C LEU A 38 -24.71 5.26 1.98
N ASP A 39 -25.72 6.14 1.99
CA ASP A 39 -27.07 5.87 1.46
C ASP A 39 -27.52 6.88 0.40
N SER A 40 -26.60 7.66 -0.15
CA SER A 40 -26.90 8.84 -0.97
C SER A 40 -26.05 8.95 -2.22
N THR A 41 -26.45 9.83 -3.14
CA THR A 41 -25.66 10.11 -4.35
C THR A 41 -24.29 10.72 -3.99
N TRP A 42 -23.29 10.57 -4.85
CA TRP A 42 -21.95 11.14 -4.62
C TRP A 42 -21.94 12.64 -4.34
N GLN A 43 -22.85 13.40 -4.98
CA GLN A 43 -22.95 14.85 -4.78
C GLN A 43 -23.50 15.20 -3.39
N GLU A 44 -24.51 14.47 -2.91
CA GLU A 44 -25.05 14.65 -1.56
C GLU A 44 -24.05 14.21 -0.49
N LEU A 45 -23.34 13.11 -0.76
CA LEU A 45 -22.30 12.59 0.12
C LEU A 45 -21.17 13.61 0.29
N GLU A 46 -20.70 14.25 -0.78
CA GLU A 46 -19.63 15.27 -0.72
C GLU A 46 -19.98 16.42 0.24
N GLY A 47 -21.21 16.93 0.16
CA GLY A 47 -21.71 17.98 1.06
C GLY A 47 -21.77 17.51 2.52
N ARG A 48 -22.24 16.28 2.75
CA ARG A 48 -22.32 15.68 4.10
C ARG A 48 -20.93 15.43 4.69
N LEU A 49 -19.99 14.92 3.91
CA LEU A 49 -18.60 14.74 4.30
C LEU A 49 -17.94 16.07 4.67
N ALA A 50 -18.14 17.13 3.87
CA ALA A 50 -17.62 18.45 4.18
C ALA A 50 -18.17 19.00 5.51
N ILE A 51 -19.46 18.80 5.79
CA ILE A 51 -20.08 19.18 7.06
C ILE A 51 -19.45 18.40 8.23
N GLN A 52 -19.27 17.08 8.07
CA GLN A 52 -18.68 16.21 9.09
C GLN A 52 -17.24 16.62 9.42
N LEU A 53 -16.42 16.89 8.40
CA LEU A 53 -15.05 17.37 8.56
C LEU A 53 -15.00 18.72 9.27
N ARG A 54 -15.92 19.65 8.94
CA ARG A 54 -16.00 20.95 9.60
C ARG A 54 -16.40 20.84 11.07
N GLN A 55 -17.37 19.97 11.37
CA GLN A 55 -17.79 19.70 12.74
C GLN A 55 -16.66 19.10 13.57
N LEU A 56 -15.94 18.10 13.04
CA LEU A 56 -14.76 17.55 13.69
C LEU A 56 -13.67 18.61 13.87
N GLY A 57 -13.33 19.35 12.81
CA GLY A 57 -12.32 20.40 12.85
C GLY A 57 -12.61 21.49 13.90
N SER A 58 -13.88 21.79 14.17
CA SER A 58 -14.26 22.76 15.22
C SER A 58 -13.90 22.32 16.64
N ARG A 59 -13.63 21.03 16.86
CA ARG A 59 -13.16 20.46 18.14
C ARG A 59 -11.64 20.52 18.30
N ALA A 60 -10.90 20.85 17.23
CA ALA A 60 -9.45 20.92 17.25
C ALA A 60 -8.95 22.19 17.97
N ARG A 61 -7.86 22.06 18.73
CA ARG A 61 -7.21 23.20 19.41
C ARG A 61 -6.33 24.02 18.45
N THR A 62 -5.84 23.37 17.40
CA THR A 62 -5.02 23.93 16.34
C THR A 62 -5.70 23.68 14.99
N PRO A 63 -5.36 24.45 13.94
CA PRO A 63 -5.84 24.15 12.59
C PRO A 63 -5.54 22.69 12.22
N VAL A 64 -6.51 22.02 11.58
CA VAL A 64 -6.34 20.65 11.10
C VAL A 64 -5.28 20.65 9.99
N GLU A 65 -4.19 19.91 10.18
CA GLU A 65 -3.06 19.86 9.25
C GLU A 65 -3.36 18.98 8.04
N SER A 66 -4.08 17.88 8.26
CA SER A 66 -4.35 16.90 7.21
C SER A 66 -5.66 16.14 7.42
N VAL A 67 -6.28 15.74 6.32
CA VAL A 67 -7.35 14.73 6.29
C VAL A 67 -6.83 13.52 5.52
N ALA A 68 -6.78 12.35 6.15
CA ALA A 68 -6.31 11.11 5.53
C ALA A 68 -7.48 10.13 5.31
N TRP A 69 -7.63 9.66 4.07
CA TRP A 69 -8.75 8.83 3.61
C TRP A 69 -8.31 7.38 3.37
N GLU A 70 -9.00 6.44 4.00
CA GLU A 70 -8.84 5.00 3.79
C GLU A 70 -9.99 4.52 2.90
N LEU A 71 -9.66 3.88 1.77
CA LEU A 71 -10.61 3.59 0.67
C LEU A 71 -10.68 2.11 0.28
N SER A 72 -9.99 1.21 0.98
CA SER A 72 -9.77 -0.16 0.51
C SER A 72 -11.07 -0.95 0.32
N ASP A 73 -12.06 -0.78 1.20
CA ASP A 73 -13.36 -1.45 1.08
C ASP A 73 -14.09 -1.05 -0.20
N LEU A 74 -13.94 0.22 -0.61
CA LEU A 74 -14.48 0.76 -1.85
C LEU A 74 -13.68 0.34 -3.09
N LEU A 75 -12.48 -0.24 -2.97
CA LEU A 75 -11.69 -0.77 -4.09
C LEU A 75 -11.80 -2.30 -4.24
N THR A 76 -12.22 -2.99 -3.18
CA THR A 76 -12.21 -4.45 -3.08
C THR A 76 -13.20 -5.22 -3.98
N PRO A 77 -14.29 -4.65 -4.54
CA PRO A 77 -15.08 -5.31 -5.58
C PRO A 77 -14.30 -5.44 -6.92
N LEU A 78 -13.17 -6.14 -6.89
CA LEU A 78 -12.19 -6.22 -7.98
C LEU A 78 -12.75 -6.87 -9.23
N ALA A 79 -13.77 -7.72 -9.10
CA ALA A 79 -14.49 -8.30 -10.23
C ALA A 79 -15.24 -7.25 -11.09
N GLU A 80 -15.52 -6.07 -10.52
CA GLU A 80 -16.13 -4.93 -11.22
C GLU A 80 -15.09 -3.99 -11.83
N ALA A 81 -13.78 -4.29 -11.68
CA ALA A 81 -12.72 -3.45 -12.20
C ALA A 81 -12.70 -3.49 -13.75
N SER A 82 -12.13 -2.44 -14.35
CA SER A 82 -12.11 -2.32 -15.81
C SER A 82 -11.19 -3.35 -16.45
N PRO A 83 -11.60 -4.00 -17.56
CA PRO A 83 -10.73 -4.93 -18.26
C PRO A 83 -9.53 -4.20 -18.89
N VAL A 84 -8.40 -4.91 -18.99
CA VAL A 84 -7.12 -4.38 -19.49
C VAL A 84 -6.48 -5.35 -20.47
N ALA A 85 -5.51 -4.86 -21.23
CA ALA A 85 -4.59 -5.67 -21.99
C ALA A 85 -3.27 -5.90 -21.23
N ALA A 86 -2.55 -6.96 -21.56
CA ALA A 86 -1.23 -7.27 -21.00
C ALA A 86 -0.21 -7.63 -22.09
N LEU A 87 0.97 -7.02 -22.00
CA LEU A 87 2.12 -7.28 -22.85
C LEU A 87 3.30 -7.73 -22.00
N ARG A 88 3.86 -8.89 -22.33
CA ARG A 88 5.14 -9.35 -21.76
C ARG A 88 6.29 -9.22 -22.74
N MET A 89 7.43 -8.73 -22.25
CA MET A 89 8.69 -8.71 -22.98
C MET A 89 9.62 -9.77 -22.39
N LEU A 90 9.85 -10.85 -23.14
CA LEU A 90 10.58 -12.03 -22.69
C LEU A 90 11.74 -12.36 -23.65
N PRO A 91 12.88 -12.90 -23.16
CA PRO A 91 14.04 -13.13 -24.01
C PRO A 91 13.82 -14.26 -25.01
N ARG A 92 12.84 -15.13 -24.72
CA ARG A 92 12.39 -16.23 -25.56
C ARG A 92 10.87 -16.29 -25.51
N ALA A 93 10.26 -16.73 -26.60
CA ALA A 93 8.83 -17.02 -26.62
C ALA A 93 8.49 -18.00 -25.49
N PRO A 94 7.46 -17.73 -24.66
CA PRO A 94 7.11 -18.64 -23.59
C PRO A 94 6.59 -19.96 -24.16
N VAL A 95 6.80 -21.05 -23.43
CA VAL A 95 6.31 -22.40 -23.79
C VAL A 95 4.79 -22.50 -23.61
N SER A 96 4.19 -21.54 -22.90
CA SER A 96 2.77 -21.47 -22.61
C SER A 96 2.24 -20.04 -22.79
N ASP A 97 0.92 -19.91 -22.95
CA ASP A 97 0.24 -18.62 -23.02
C ASP A 97 0.58 -17.72 -21.82
N ALA A 98 0.51 -16.40 -22.01
CA ALA A 98 0.97 -15.41 -21.03
C ALA A 98 0.48 -15.72 -19.60
N LEU A 99 -0.79 -16.06 -19.38
CA LEU A 99 -1.31 -16.31 -18.02
C LEU A 99 -1.28 -17.78 -17.55
N ALA A 100 -0.69 -18.71 -18.29
CA ALA A 100 -0.73 -20.13 -17.94
C ALA A 100 -0.07 -20.48 -16.58
N GLY A 101 0.79 -19.59 -16.05
CA GLY A 101 1.38 -19.70 -14.71
C GLY A 101 0.58 -19.00 -13.60
N GLN A 102 -0.53 -18.32 -13.91
CA GLN A 102 -1.32 -17.58 -12.94
C GLN A 102 -2.56 -18.39 -12.51
N PRO A 103 -2.71 -18.75 -11.23
CA PRO A 103 -3.86 -19.51 -10.74
C PRO A 103 -5.14 -18.68 -10.52
N SER A 104 -5.09 -17.34 -10.62
CA SER A 104 -6.21 -16.42 -10.29
C SER A 104 -7.26 -16.31 -11.40
N PRO A 105 -8.50 -16.78 -11.19
CA PRO A 105 -9.60 -16.56 -12.13
C PRO A 105 -9.92 -15.08 -12.39
N LEU A 106 -9.76 -14.22 -11.37
CA LEU A 106 -9.93 -12.78 -11.49
C LEU A 106 -8.94 -12.20 -12.51
N LEU A 107 -7.65 -12.54 -12.43
CA LEU A 107 -6.67 -12.02 -13.39
C LEU A 107 -6.99 -12.47 -14.81
N HIS A 108 -7.42 -13.72 -15.00
CA HIS A 108 -7.86 -14.22 -16.31
C HIS A 108 -9.10 -13.48 -16.84
N THR A 109 -9.97 -13.02 -15.95
CA THR A 109 -11.17 -12.24 -16.32
C THR A 109 -10.82 -10.78 -16.66
N LEU A 110 -9.90 -10.17 -15.91
CA LEU A 110 -9.49 -8.79 -16.12
C LEU A 110 -8.64 -8.61 -17.38
N VAL A 111 -7.85 -9.62 -17.76
CA VAL A 111 -6.97 -9.54 -18.93
C VAL A 111 -7.67 -10.10 -20.17
N GLY A 112 -8.28 -9.22 -20.94
CA GLY A 112 -9.02 -9.62 -22.14
C GLY A 112 -8.17 -9.70 -23.42
N HIS A 113 -7.01 -9.04 -23.45
CA HIS A 113 -6.06 -9.12 -24.56
C HIS A 113 -4.64 -9.36 -24.07
N ARG A 114 -3.92 -10.31 -24.67
CA ARG A 114 -2.61 -10.75 -24.19
C ARG A 114 -1.63 -11.02 -25.31
N ALA A 115 -0.38 -10.60 -25.14
CA ALA A 115 0.69 -10.93 -26.08
C ALA A 115 2.06 -11.01 -25.42
N ASN A 116 2.99 -11.65 -26.10
CA ASN A 116 4.40 -11.67 -25.75
C ASN A 116 5.22 -11.15 -26.93
N VAL A 117 6.23 -10.35 -26.64
CA VAL A 117 7.23 -9.89 -27.61
C VAL A 117 8.62 -10.17 -27.07
N ARG A 118 9.63 -10.08 -27.94
CA ARG A 118 11.03 -10.30 -27.55
C ARG A 118 11.56 -9.12 -26.73
N GLY A 119 12.34 -9.40 -25.69
CA GLY A 119 13.05 -8.39 -24.90
C GLY A 119 13.46 -8.92 -23.52
N GLY A 120 13.82 -8.02 -22.64
CA GLY A 120 14.15 -8.29 -21.24
C GLY A 120 15.66 -8.29 -20.94
N HIS A 121 15.92 -8.08 -19.66
CA HIS A 121 17.23 -8.09 -19.03
C HIS A 121 17.31 -9.21 -18.00
N ASP A 122 18.51 -9.51 -17.52
CA ASP A 122 18.69 -10.23 -16.27
C ASP A 122 18.45 -9.31 -15.06
N LEU A 123 18.61 -9.85 -13.85
CA LEU A 123 18.40 -9.08 -12.61
C LEU A 123 19.46 -7.99 -12.36
N PHE A 124 20.54 -7.97 -13.14
CA PHE A 124 21.64 -7.01 -13.05
C PHE A 124 21.62 -5.99 -14.20
N GLY A 125 20.60 -6.04 -15.05
CA GLY A 125 20.44 -5.12 -16.18
C GLY A 125 21.20 -5.52 -17.44
N PHE A 126 21.76 -6.74 -17.53
CA PHE A 126 22.36 -7.22 -18.77
C PHE A 126 21.26 -7.60 -19.77
N GLU A 127 21.34 -7.09 -20.99
CA GLU A 127 20.35 -7.35 -22.04
C GLU A 127 20.39 -8.83 -22.46
N LEU A 128 19.27 -9.53 -22.30
CA LEU A 128 19.14 -10.94 -22.68
C LEU A 128 18.72 -11.10 -24.14
N ALA A 129 17.98 -10.11 -24.66
CA ALA A 129 17.48 -10.06 -26.03
C ALA A 129 17.10 -8.62 -26.40
N PRO A 130 17.34 -8.17 -27.64
CA PRO A 130 16.92 -6.83 -28.06
C PRO A 130 15.38 -6.67 -27.97
N PRO A 131 14.89 -5.45 -27.67
CA PRO A 131 13.46 -5.19 -27.52
C PRO A 131 12.77 -5.17 -28.89
N ASP A 132 11.68 -5.94 -29.02
CA ASP A 132 10.78 -5.88 -30.18
C ASP A 132 9.72 -4.80 -30.00
N VAL A 133 10.16 -3.54 -30.15
CA VAL A 133 9.32 -2.35 -30.00
C VAL A 133 8.22 -2.30 -31.07
N THR A 134 8.52 -2.71 -32.30
CA THR A 134 7.53 -2.79 -33.40
C THR A 134 6.42 -3.78 -33.05
N GLY A 135 6.77 -4.95 -32.53
CA GLY A 135 5.81 -5.93 -32.01
C GLY A 135 4.98 -5.36 -30.85
N ALA A 136 5.61 -4.64 -29.91
CA ALA A 136 4.91 -4.00 -28.80
C ALA A 136 3.85 -2.99 -29.28
N VAL A 137 4.19 -2.16 -30.28
CA VAL A 137 3.26 -1.22 -30.92
C VAL A 137 2.11 -1.96 -31.63
N ALA A 138 2.40 -3.05 -32.34
CA ALA A 138 1.38 -3.85 -33.00
C ALA A 138 0.38 -4.46 -32.00
N VAL A 139 0.88 -4.96 -30.86
CA VAL A 139 0.05 -5.45 -29.76
C VAL A 139 -0.83 -4.35 -29.18
N ALA A 140 -0.27 -3.16 -28.95
CA ALA A 140 -1.02 -2.04 -28.39
C ALA A 140 -2.14 -1.57 -29.34
N ARG A 141 -1.88 -1.52 -30.65
CA ARG A 141 -2.90 -1.22 -31.67
C ARG A 141 -4.02 -2.26 -31.64
N ALA A 142 -3.67 -3.55 -31.66
CA ALA A 142 -4.65 -4.63 -31.60
C ALA A 142 -5.49 -4.59 -30.31
N ALA A 143 -4.87 -4.29 -29.17
CA ALA A 143 -5.58 -4.12 -27.91
C ALA A 143 -6.58 -2.95 -27.96
N ALA A 144 -6.15 -1.79 -28.48
CA ALA A 144 -7.01 -0.62 -28.62
C ALA A 144 -8.16 -0.85 -29.60
N GLU A 145 -7.90 -1.50 -30.75
CA GLU A 145 -8.92 -1.91 -31.73
C GLU A 145 -9.94 -2.89 -31.14
N ALA A 146 -9.48 -3.78 -30.23
CA ALA A 146 -10.34 -4.69 -29.48
C ALA A 146 -11.07 -4.03 -28.29
N GLY A 147 -10.92 -2.72 -28.10
CA GLY A 147 -11.64 -1.94 -27.09
C GLY A 147 -11.02 -1.93 -25.70
N TYR A 148 -9.74 -2.31 -25.54
CA TYR A 148 -9.04 -2.22 -24.27
C TYR A 148 -8.32 -0.87 -24.13
N PRO A 149 -8.77 0.01 -23.20
CA PRO A 149 -8.22 1.38 -23.07
C PRO A 149 -6.95 1.45 -22.20
N ALA A 150 -6.40 0.30 -21.81
CA ALA A 150 -5.25 0.22 -20.92
C ALA A 150 -4.39 -1.01 -21.23
N LEU A 151 -3.07 -0.89 -21.10
CA LEU A 151 -2.09 -1.94 -21.35
C LEU A 151 -1.03 -2.01 -20.25
N ALA A 152 -0.95 -3.14 -19.55
CA ALA A 152 0.15 -3.45 -18.63
C ALA A 152 1.36 -3.94 -19.43
N ILE A 153 2.55 -3.41 -19.14
CA ILE A 153 3.80 -3.82 -19.78
C ILE A 153 4.71 -4.43 -18.72
N THR A 154 5.12 -5.68 -18.93
CA THR A 154 6.01 -6.41 -18.01
C THR A 154 7.21 -6.98 -18.76
N ALA A 155 8.42 -6.52 -18.42
CA ALA A 155 9.66 -7.10 -18.94
C ALA A 155 10.38 -7.95 -17.89
N SER A 156 11.05 -9.00 -18.36
CA SER A 156 12.05 -9.71 -17.54
C SER A 156 13.17 -8.76 -17.15
N GLY A 157 13.61 -8.80 -15.90
CA GLY A 157 14.70 -7.96 -15.39
C GLY A 157 14.38 -6.45 -15.26
N ALA A 158 13.13 -6.02 -15.44
CA ALA A 158 12.75 -4.61 -15.44
C ALA A 158 13.11 -3.84 -14.15
N MET A 159 13.15 -4.54 -13.00
CA MET A 159 13.58 -3.96 -11.72
C MET A 159 15.06 -3.55 -11.70
N GLY A 160 15.91 -4.26 -12.45
CA GLY A 160 17.32 -3.93 -12.60
C GLY A 160 17.56 -2.93 -13.74
N CYS A 161 16.83 -3.08 -14.85
CA CYS A 161 16.89 -2.17 -15.99
C CYS A 161 15.49 -1.98 -16.62
N PRO A 162 14.85 -0.81 -16.44
CA PRO A 162 13.50 -0.54 -16.95
C PRO A 162 13.46 -0.16 -18.44
N GLU A 163 14.62 -0.06 -19.10
CA GLU A 163 14.79 0.51 -20.44
C GLU A 163 13.82 -0.07 -21.48
N HIS A 164 13.63 -1.39 -21.52
CA HIS A 164 12.73 -2.00 -22.50
C HIS A 164 11.26 -1.66 -22.26
N GLU A 165 10.83 -1.56 -21.00
CA GLU A 165 9.46 -1.14 -20.67
C GLU A 165 9.25 0.33 -21.08
N GLN A 166 10.24 1.19 -20.83
CA GLN A 166 10.22 2.61 -21.17
C GLN A 166 10.20 2.83 -22.70
N LEU A 167 11.11 2.18 -23.44
CA LEU A 167 11.15 2.24 -24.91
C LEU A 167 9.85 1.76 -25.55
N ALA A 168 9.27 0.67 -25.02
CA ALA A 168 7.98 0.18 -25.48
C ALA A 168 6.86 1.20 -25.19
N ALA A 169 6.83 1.77 -23.98
CA ALA A 169 5.84 2.78 -23.62
C ALA A 169 5.90 4.04 -24.49
N GLU A 170 7.09 4.59 -24.70
CA GLU A 170 7.28 5.77 -25.54
C GLU A 170 6.73 5.53 -26.95
N ALA A 171 7.17 4.44 -27.60
CA ALA A 171 6.71 4.10 -28.95
C ALA A 171 5.21 3.78 -29.02
N ILE A 172 4.65 3.15 -27.98
CA ILE A 172 3.22 2.85 -27.90
C ILE A 172 2.40 4.13 -27.76
N LEU A 173 2.82 5.07 -26.91
CA LEU A 173 2.10 6.34 -26.71
C LEU A 173 2.14 7.21 -27.96
N ASP A 174 3.24 7.20 -28.71
CA ASP A 174 3.34 7.86 -30.01
C ASP A 174 2.37 7.23 -31.04
N ALA A 175 2.25 5.90 -31.04
CA ALA A 175 1.44 5.17 -32.01
C ALA A 175 -0.05 5.12 -31.67
N VAL A 176 -0.39 5.11 -30.38
CA VAL A 176 -1.75 4.98 -29.82
C VAL A 176 -1.93 6.03 -28.70
N PRO A 177 -2.11 7.31 -29.04
CA PRO A 177 -2.30 8.36 -28.06
C PRO A 177 -3.51 8.11 -27.16
N GLY A 178 -3.35 8.32 -25.85
CA GLY A 178 -4.42 8.15 -24.86
C GLY A 178 -4.57 6.74 -24.28
N LEU A 179 -3.79 5.76 -24.74
CA LEU A 179 -3.73 4.44 -24.10
C LEU A 179 -3.10 4.56 -22.71
N ARG A 180 -3.80 4.11 -21.66
CA ARG A 180 -3.24 4.11 -20.30
C ARG A 180 -2.21 2.99 -20.15
N LEU A 181 -1.01 3.32 -19.70
CA LEU A 181 0.06 2.34 -19.49
C LEU A 181 0.39 2.20 -18.00
N CYS A 182 0.81 1.00 -17.62
CA CYS A 182 1.45 0.74 -16.33
C CYS A 182 2.65 -0.15 -16.57
N LEU A 183 3.82 0.33 -16.14
CA LEU A 183 5.08 -0.37 -16.31
C LEU A 183 5.37 -1.15 -15.04
N SER A 184 5.67 -2.44 -15.19
CA SER A 184 5.79 -3.34 -14.06
C SER A 184 6.90 -2.94 -13.09
N HIS A 185 7.97 -2.30 -13.57
CA HIS A 185 9.07 -1.82 -12.73
C HIS A 185 8.66 -0.71 -11.74
N GLU A 186 7.56 0.02 -12.02
CA GLU A 186 7.09 1.10 -11.16
C GLU A 186 6.23 0.62 -9.98
N VAL A 187 5.68 -0.60 -10.10
CA VAL A 187 4.83 -1.22 -9.07
C VAL A 187 5.67 -1.95 -8.02
N GLY A 188 6.82 -2.52 -8.43
CA GLY A 188 7.85 -3.07 -7.54
C GLY A 188 7.91 -4.61 -7.49
N GLY A 189 8.93 -5.15 -6.81
CA GLY A 189 9.15 -6.58 -6.54
C GLY A 189 9.81 -7.41 -7.67
N LEU A 190 10.48 -8.50 -7.29
CA LEU A 190 11.39 -9.22 -8.19
C LEU A 190 10.72 -10.23 -9.13
N GLY A 191 9.53 -10.74 -8.78
CA GLY A 191 8.85 -11.77 -9.54
C GLY A 191 8.03 -11.23 -10.72
N VAL A 192 8.25 -11.77 -11.93
CA VAL A 192 7.54 -11.35 -13.16
C VAL A 192 6.03 -11.52 -13.03
N LEU A 193 5.56 -12.65 -12.49
CA LEU A 193 4.12 -12.93 -12.36
C LEU A 193 3.44 -12.00 -11.35
N GLN A 194 4.11 -11.72 -10.23
CA GLN A 194 3.61 -10.86 -9.17
C GLN A 194 3.55 -9.39 -9.61
N ARG A 195 4.57 -8.96 -10.37
CA ARG A 195 4.61 -7.64 -11.00
C ARG A 195 3.52 -7.45 -12.04
N GLU A 196 3.34 -8.43 -12.93
CA GLU A 196 2.29 -8.35 -13.94
C GLU A 196 0.91 -8.26 -13.28
N ALA A 197 0.63 -9.11 -12.29
CA ALA A 197 -0.65 -9.08 -11.57
C ALA A 197 -0.89 -7.72 -10.91
N ALA A 198 0.15 -7.14 -10.30
CA ALA A 198 0.07 -5.84 -9.66
C ALA A 198 -0.12 -4.69 -10.66
N ALA A 199 0.54 -4.73 -11.82
CA ALA A 199 0.37 -3.75 -12.90
C ALA A 199 -1.02 -3.83 -13.54
N VAL A 200 -1.54 -5.04 -13.76
CA VAL A 200 -2.90 -5.28 -14.25
C VAL A 200 -3.94 -4.71 -13.29
N LEU A 201 -3.85 -5.04 -12.00
CA LEU A 201 -4.78 -4.50 -11.00
C LEU A 201 -4.70 -2.99 -10.87
N THR A 202 -3.49 -2.43 -10.95
CA THR A 202 -3.26 -0.99 -10.95
C THR A 202 -4.05 -0.31 -12.07
N LEU A 203 -3.94 -0.80 -13.31
CA LEU A 203 -4.68 -0.25 -14.45
C LEU A 203 -6.19 -0.49 -14.38
N ALA A 204 -6.61 -1.66 -13.88
CA ALA A 204 -8.01 -2.04 -13.77
C ALA A 204 -8.76 -1.14 -12.77
N LEU A 205 -8.07 -0.69 -11.71
CA LEU A 205 -8.63 0.14 -10.64
C LEU A 205 -8.60 1.65 -10.92
N GLN A 206 -7.77 2.11 -11.86
CA GLN A 206 -7.61 3.54 -12.19
C GLN A 206 -8.93 4.29 -12.50
N PRO A 207 -9.88 3.74 -13.27
CA PRO A 207 -11.14 4.45 -13.55
C PRO A 207 -11.96 4.69 -12.27
N ARG A 208 -12.01 3.69 -11.38
CA ARG A 208 -12.77 3.74 -10.13
C ARG A 208 -12.14 4.70 -9.11
N ILE A 209 -10.81 4.73 -8.99
CA ILE A 209 -10.14 5.54 -7.98
C ILE A 209 -10.24 7.05 -8.28
N GLY A 210 -10.28 7.45 -9.56
CA GLY A 210 -10.25 8.85 -9.95
C GLY A 210 -11.43 9.66 -9.41
N GLU A 211 -12.63 9.10 -9.48
CA GLU A 211 -13.85 9.73 -8.95
C GLU A 211 -13.83 9.83 -7.42
N LEU A 212 -13.40 8.75 -6.74
CA LEU A 212 -13.29 8.68 -5.28
C LEU A 212 -12.32 9.73 -4.74
N ILE A 213 -11.13 9.82 -5.32
CA ILE A 213 -10.12 10.80 -4.91
C ILE A 213 -10.64 12.22 -5.11
N GLY A 214 -11.29 12.50 -6.24
CA GLY A 214 -11.85 13.83 -6.50
C GLY A 214 -12.91 14.24 -5.49
N ALA A 215 -13.79 13.30 -5.08
CA ALA A 215 -14.78 13.55 -4.03
C ALA A 215 -14.11 13.83 -2.67
N CYS A 216 -13.09 13.04 -2.31
CA CYS A 216 -12.32 13.22 -1.08
C CYS A 216 -11.62 14.60 -1.04
N GLU A 217 -10.93 15.00 -2.12
CA GLU A 217 -10.25 16.30 -2.21
C GLU A 217 -11.22 17.46 -2.07
N ARG A 218 -12.38 17.41 -2.75
CA ARG A 218 -13.40 18.49 -2.65
C ARG A 218 -14.05 18.55 -1.27
N ALA A 219 -14.32 17.39 -0.65
CA ALA A 219 -14.81 17.32 0.71
C ALA A 219 -13.80 17.91 1.71
N THR A 220 -12.51 17.55 1.58
CA THR A 220 -11.42 18.13 2.39
C THR A 220 -11.33 19.64 2.19
N ALA A 221 -11.28 20.13 0.95
CA ALA A 221 -11.18 21.56 0.66
C ALA A 221 -12.37 22.37 1.23
N SER A 222 -13.57 21.81 1.22
CA SER A 222 -14.80 22.46 1.70
C SER A 222 -15.01 22.36 3.22
N GLY A 223 -14.57 21.26 3.82
CA GLY A 223 -14.78 20.93 5.23
C GLY A 223 -13.62 21.31 6.15
N ALA A 224 -12.39 21.22 5.66
CA ALA A 224 -11.15 21.54 6.38
C ALA A 224 -10.17 22.30 5.46
N PRO A 225 -10.43 23.57 5.13
CA PRO A 225 -9.70 24.29 4.06
C PRO A 225 -8.19 24.49 4.28
N ALA A 226 -7.71 24.38 5.52
CA ALA A 226 -6.28 24.47 5.84
C ALA A 226 -5.56 23.11 5.77
N ALA A 227 -6.31 22.02 5.58
CA ALA A 227 -5.80 20.66 5.60
C ALA A 227 -5.51 20.15 4.19
N THR A 228 -4.45 19.35 4.06
CA THR A 228 -4.17 18.59 2.83
C THR A 228 -4.85 17.22 2.86
N ALA A 229 -5.41 16.80 1.72
CA ALA A 229 -5.95 15.46 1.55
C ALA A 229 -4.83 14.43 1.30
N TRP A 230 -4.84 13.35 2.07
CA TRP A 230 -3.94 12.21 1.96
C TRP A 230 -4.72 10.92 1.88
N PHE A 231 -4.08 9.84 1.43
CA PHE A 231 -4.73 8.53 1.33
C PHE A 231 -3.89 7.45 1.98
N VAL A 232 -4.51 6.48 2.62
CA VAL A 232 -3.80 5.42 3.34
C VAL A 232 -3.30 4.35 2.35
N ALA A 233 -2.05 3.94 2.50
CA ALA A 233 -1.47 2.82 1.77
C ALA A 233 -1.64 1.50 2.53
N GLY A 234 -1.61 0.38 1.81
CA GLY A 234 -1.73 -0.97 2.36
C GLY A 234 -0.62 -1.36 3.33
N ASP A 235 0.53 -0.68 3.31
CA ASP A 235 1.61 -0.86 4.27
C ASP A 235 1.43 -0.05 5.57
N GLY A 236 0.38 0.79 5.65
CA GLY A 236 0.11 1.70 6.76
C GLY A 236 0.78 3.07 6.64
N GLY A 237 1.45 3.36 5.52
CA GLY A 237 1.88 4.70 5.18
C GLY A 237 0.75 5.55 4.59
N ARG A 238 1.09 6.74 4.09
CA ARG A 238 0.18 7.58 3.30
C ARG A 238 0.74 7.96 1.93
N LEU A 239 -0.17 8.23 1.00
CA LEU A 239 0.06 8.58 -0.40
C LEU A 239 -0.58 9.92 -0.72
N SER A 240 0.05 10.68 -1.61
CA SER A 240 -0.59 11.83 -2.24
C SER A 240 -1.71 11.37 -3.18
N ALA A 241 -2.64 12.26 -3.47
CA ALA A 241 -3.71 12.02 -4.44
C ALA A 241 -3.17 11.64 -5.82
N GLU A 242 -2.10 12.31 -6.27
CA GLU A 242 -1.41 12.01 -7.52
C GLU A 242 -0.86 10.59 -7.53
N ARG A 243 -0.12 10.20 -6.48
CA ARG A 243 0.46 8.85 -6.38
C ARG A 243 -0.62 7.77 -6.38
N LEU A 244 -1.73 7.98 -5.66
CA LEU A 244 -2.80 6.99 -5.60
C LEU A 244 -3.59 6.89 -6.91
N ARG A 245 -3.75 7.98 -7.68
CA ARG A 245 -4.33 7.91 -9.04
C ARG A 245 -3.48 7.04 -9.96
N THR A 246 -2.15 7.13 -9.84
CA THR A 246 -1.24 6.33 -10.66
C THR A 246 -1.18 4.87 -10.20
N PHE A 247 -1.13 4.62 -8.89
CA PHE A 247 -0.97 3.29 -8.29
C PHE A 247 -2.09 2.93 -7.29
N PRO A 248 -3.36 2.82 -7.72
CA PRO A 248 -4.49 2.51 -6.81
C PRO A 248 -4.36 1.18 -6.08
N ALA A 249 -3.67 0.19 -6.67
CA ALA A 249 -3.47 -1.11 -6.02
C ALA A 249 -2.66 -1.00 -4.72
N SER A 250 -1.89 0.08 -4.53
CA SER A 250 -1.16 0.35 -3.28
C SER A 250 -2.07 0.68 -2.09
N ALA A 251 -3.34 1.03 -2.31
CA ALA A 251 -4.32 1.23 -1.23
C ALA A 251 -5.14 -0.03 -0.93
N LEU A 252 -4.96 -1.14 -1.65
CA LEU A 252 -5.60 -2.38 -1.24
C LEU A 252 -5.11 -2.78 0.15
N GLY A 253 -5.97 -3.34 0.99
CA GLY A 253 -5.62 -3.77 2.34
C GLY A 253 -5.33 -2.66 3.37
N SER A 254 -5.43 -1.37 3.00
CA SER A 254 -5.12 -0.25 3.89
C SER A 254 -5.95 -0.20 5.17
N GLY A 255 -7.19 -0.69 5.16
CA GLY A 255 -8.04 -0.73 6.36
C GLY A 255 -7.44 -1.57 7.49
N GLY A 256 -6.81 -2.70 7.16
CA GLY A 256 -6.11 -3.53 8.15
C GLY A 256 -4.86 -2.83 8.71
N ALA A 257 -4.08 -2.20 7.84
CA ALA A 257 -2.89 -1.47 8.24
C ALA A 257 -3.21 -0.26 9.12
N ALA A 258 -4.24 0.51 8.75
CA ALA A 258 -4.78 1.60 9.57
C ALA A 258 -5.26 1.08 10.92
N ALA A 259 -6.03 -0.01 10.95
CA ALA A 259 -6.53 -0.59 12.20
C ALA A 259 -5.40 -1.02 13.16
N LEU A 260 -4.34 -1.67 12.65
CA LEU A 260 -3.16 -2.01 13.45
C LEU A 260 -2.55 -0.75 14.09
N LEU A 261 -2.37 0.30 13.28
CA LEU A 261 -1.77 1.55 13.70
C LEU A 261 -2.64 2.27 14.73
N GLY A 262 -3.94 2.40 14.48
CA GLY A 262 -4.87 3.08 15.39
C GLY A 262 -5.00 2.38 16.74
N ALA A 263 -5.06 1.05 16.75
CA ALA A 263 -5.06 0.29 17.99
C ALA A 263 -3.78 0.51 18.81
N ALA A 264 -2.61 0.49 18.15
CA ALA A 264 -1.32 0.75 18.78
C ALA A 264 -1.21 2.18 19.35
N VAL A 265 -1.72 3.18 18.62
CA VAL A 265 -1.78 4.58 19.04
C VAL A 265 -2.64 4.74 20.28
N LEU A 266 -3.86 4.22 20.26
CA LEU A 266 -4.83 4.34 21.36
C LEU A 266 -4.40 3.58 22.62
N ALA A 267 -3.60 2.52 22.45
CA ALA A 267 -2.98 1.80 23.56
C ALA A 267 -1.69 2.46 24.08
N GLU A 268 -1.24 3.55 23.43
CA GLU A 268 0.03 4.24 23.68
C GLU A 268 1.25 3.30 23.55
N GLN A 269 1.23 2.41 22.56
CA GLN A 269 2.28 1.41 22.32
C GLN A 269 2.85 1.54 20.90
N PRO A 270 3.99 2.22 20.71
CA PRO A 270 4.61 2.34 19.39
C PRO A 270 5.19 1.03 18.85
N ASP A 271 5.42 0.05 19.74
CA ASP A 271 5.80 -1.31 19.44
C ASP A 271 4.81 -2.27 20.11
N ALA A 272 3.97 -2.93 19.30
CA ALA A 272 2.88 -3.77 19.79
C ALA A 272 2.69 -5.03 18.94
N SER A 273 2.23 -6.10 19.57
CA SER A 273 1.50 -7.18 18.89
C SER A 273 0.03 -6.80 18.93
N VAL A 274 -0.63 -6.70 17.78
CA VAL A 274 -2.01 -6.21 17.70
C VAL A 274 -2.90 -7.31 17.14
N VAL A 275 -3.90 -7.70 17.92
CA VAL A 275 -4.99 -8.58 17.48
C VAL A 275 -6.16 -7.70 17.08
N LEU A 276 -6.57 -7.81 15.83
CA LEU A 276 -7.75 -7.15 15.29
C LEU A 276 -8.92 -8.14 15.34
N ALA A 277 -9.92 -7.84 16.16
CA ALA A 277 -11.17 -8.56 16.21
C ALA A 277 -12.14 -7.99 15.16
N ASP A 278 -12.71 -8.88 14.35
CA ASP A 278 -13.73 -8.54 13.36
C ASP A 278 -14.81 -9.64 13.32
N GLY A 279 -15.92 -9.41 14.03
CA GLY A 279 -16.87 -10.47 14.36
C GLY A 279 -16.16 -11.65 15.03
N ASP A 280 -16.45 -12.88 14.60
CA ASP A 280 -15.81 -14.10 15.14
C ASP A 280 -14.39 -14.38 14.59
N SER A 281 -13.84 -13.49 13.76
CA SER A 281 -12.51 -13.64 13.15
C SER A 281 -11.47 -12.76 13.84
N TYR A 282 -10.25 -13.28 13.94
CA TYR A 282 -9.13 -12.57 14.55
C TYR A 282 -7.92 -12.57 13.62
N GLY A 283 -7.32 -11.39 13.44
CA GLY A 283 -6.07 -11.21 12.69
C GLY A 283 -4.97 -10.64 13.59
N LEU A 284 -3.81 -11.29 13.64
CA LEU A 284 -2.63 -10.81 14.34
C LEU A 284 -1.69 -10.09 13.38
N GLY A 285 -1.38 -8.85 13.70
CA GLY A 285 -0.32 -8.08 13.07
C GLY A 285 0.62 -7.47 14.11
N TYR A 286 1.62 -6.75 13.62
CA TYR A 286 2.62 -6.11 14.48
C TYR A 286 2.77 -4.65 14.09
N VAL A 287 2.97 -3.79 15.08
CA VAL A 287 3.40 -2.40 14.88
C VAL A 287 4.81 -2.27 15.45
N ARG A 288 5.70 -1.64 14.68
CA ARG A 288 7.09 -1.39 15.07
C ARG A 288 7.46 0.04 14.77
N SER A 289 7.99 0.75 15.77
CA SER A 289 8.38 2.16 15.66
C SER A 289 7.30 3.05 15.01
N GLY A 290 6.04 2.80 15.39
CA GLY A 290 4.88 3.55 14.92
C GLY A 290 4.44 3.28 13.47
N LEU A 291 4.82 2.14 12.89
CA LEU A 291 4.35 1.69 11.58
C LEU A 291 3.96 0.21 11.62
N PRO A 292 2.91 -0.22 10.89
CA PRO A 292 2.62 -1.63 10.73
C PRO A 292 3.81 -2.37 10.11
N TYR A 293 4.13 -3.56 10.62
CA TYR A 293 5.04 -4.46 9.96
C TYR A 293 4.44 -4.88 8.62
N ALA A 294 5.18 -4.65 7.55
CA ALA A 294 4.72 -4.84 6.19
C ALA A 294 5.76 -5.58 5.37
N SER A 295 5.31 -6.21 4.29
CA SER A 295 6.15 -6.95 3.35
C SER A 295 5.62 -6.77 1.92
N SER A 296 6.51 -6.79 0.93
CA SER A 296 6.19 -6.67 -0.49
C SER A 296 5.69 -7.97 -1.13
N ASP A 297 5.85 -9.12 -0.45
CA ASP A 297 5.69 -10.44 -1.06
C ASP A 297 4.56 -11.28 -0.40
N VAL A 298 3.75 -10.65 0.46
CA VAL A 298 2.73 -11.33 1.28
C VAL A 298 1.31 -11.18 0.74
N MET A 299 1.07 -10.20 -0.13
CA MET A 299 -0.28 -9.91 -0.60
C MET A 299 -0.77 -11.02 -1.52
N GLU A 300 -1.83 -11.72 -1.11
CA GLU A 300 -2.54 -12.67 -1.95
C GLU A 300 -3.98 -12.22 -2.11
N VAL A 301 -4.42 -12.08 -3.36
CA VAL A 301 -5.78 -11.71 -3.74
C VAL A 301 -6.24 -12.72 -4.76
N ASP A 302 -7.36 -13.40 -4.56
CA ASP A 302 -7.86 -14.40 -5.51
C ASP A 302 -6.77 -15.37 -6.01
N ARG A 303 -5.91 -15.86 -5.10
CA ARG A 303 -4.79 -16.79 -5.38
C ARG A 303 -3.64 -16.20 -6.21
N MET A 304 -3.69 -14.95 -6.64
CA MET A 304 -2.52 -14.26 -7.21
C MET A 304 -1.74 -13.54 -6.12
N ARG A 305 -0.42 -13.66 -6.17
CA ARG A 305 0.47 -12.86 -5.34
C ARG A 305 0.76 -11.53 -6.00
N LEU A 306 0.73 -10.45 -5.25
CA LEU A 306 0.99 -9.10 -5.74
C LEU A 306 2.30 -8.60 -5.16
N ALA A 307 3.11 -7.97 -6.01
CA ALA A 307 4.37 -7.35 -5.61
C ALA A 307 4.14 -5.94 -5.06
N ILE A 308 3.27 -5.82 -4.05
CA ILE A 308 2.85 -4.54 -3.46
C ILE A 308 3.07 -4.65 -1.94
N PRO A 309 3.77 -3.68 -1.32
CA PRO A 309 3.90 -3.61 0.12
C PRO A 309 2.55 -3.61 0.84
N GLN A 310 2.37 -4.53 1.79
CA GLN A 310 1.16 -4.68 2.59
C GLN A 310 1.51 -5.00 4.04
N ALA A 311 0.69 -4.51 4.97
CA ALA A 311 0.74 -4.92 6.36
C ALA A 311 0.52 -6.45 6.46
N VAL A 312 1.38 -7.12 7.23
CA VAL A 312 1.25 -8.56 7.45
C VAL A 312 0.24 -8.79 8.57
N ILE A 313 -0.90 -9.38 8.22
CA ILE A 313 -1.94 -9.79 9.17
C ILE A 313 -2.21 -11.27 8.97
N SER A 314 -1.91 -12.06 9.99
CA SER A 314 -2.09 -13.51 9.98
C SER A 314 -3.37 -13.88 10.72
N PRO A 315 -4.23 -14.76 10.17
CA PRO A 315 -5.38 -15.26 10.93
C PRO A 315 -4.90 -16.02 12.18
N VAL A 316 -5.59 -15.84 13.29
CA VAL A 316 -5.30 -16.53 14.56
C VAL A 316 -6.54 -17.14 15.18
N ALA A 317 -6.37 -18.30 15.80
CA ALA A 317 -7.40 -18.97 16.59
C ALA A 317 -7.21 -18.66 18.08
N VAL A 318 -8.31 -18.61 18.82
CA VAL A 318 -8.29 -18.48 20.29
C VAL A 318 -8.10 -19.88 20.91
N PRO A 319 -7.25 -20.09 21.95
CA PRO A 319 -6.46 -19.12 22.72
C PRO A 319 -4.98 -19.05 22.30
N ASP A 320 -4.65 -19.48 21.08
CA ASP A 320 -3.28 -19.87 20.68
C ASP A 320 -2.37 -18.68 20.30
N VAL A 321 -2.52 -17.55 20.98
CA VAL A 321 -1.61 -16.39 20.85
C VAL A 321 -0.45 -16.49 21.84
N GLY A 322 -0.41 -17.58 22.63
CA GLY A 322 0.53 -17.83 23.74
C GLY A 322 2.03 -17.88 23.42
N GLN A 323 2.48 -17.54 22.20
CA GLN A 323 3.90 -17.33 21.87
C GLN A 323 4.14 -16.17 20.88
N ALA A 324 3.14 -15.32 20.60
CA ALA A 324 3.26 -14.23 19.64
C ALA A 324 4.02 -13.01 20.23
N GLY A 325 5.32 -13.20 20.47
CA GLY A 325 6.26 -12.12 20.78
C GLY A 325 6.58 -11.92 22.26
N VAL A 326 5.93 -12.62 23.19
CA VAL A 326 6.34 -12.60 24.60
C VAL A 326 7.55 -13.51 24.76
N LEU A 327 8.72 -12.92 24.97
CA LEU A 327 9.91 -13.66 25.41
C LEU A 327 9.59 -14.34 26.75
N ALA A 328 10.17 -15.51 27.02
CA ALA A 328 9.85 -16.37 28.16
C ALA A 328 10.03 -15.72 29.56
N ASP A 329 10.61 -14.52 29.60
CA ASP A 329 10.83 -13.68 30.78
C ASP A 329 9.81 -12.52 30.91
N GLY A 330 8.78 -12.47 30.05
CA GLY A 330 7.76 -11.42 30.04
C GLY A 330 8.17 -10.14 29.31
N THR A 331 9.35 -10.11 28.66
CA THR A 331 9.83 -8.94 27.91
C THR A 331 9.40 -8.99 26.44
N GLY A 332 8.09 -8.95 26.20
CA GLY A 332 7.51 -8.86 24.85
C GLY A 332 6.90 -7.48 24.56
N PRO A 333 6.68 -7.12 23.27
CA PRO A 333 5.83 -5.98 22.94
C PRO A 333 4.43 -6.21 23.50
N ALA A 334 3.77 -5.14 23.95
CA ALA A 334 2.43 -5.23 24.54
C ALA A 334 1.44 -5.88 23.56
N LEU A 335 0.56 -6.73 24.10
CA LEU A 335 -0.55 -7.33 23.34
C LEU A 335 -1.76 -6.39 23.39
N VAL A 336 -2.09 -5.81 22.26
CA VAL A 336 -3.23 -4.89 22.09
C VAL A 336 -4.34 -5.62 21.34
N VAL A 337 -5.57 -5.50 21.81
CA VAL A 337 -6.76 -6.06 21.14
C VAL A 337 -7.59 -4.88 20.64
N GLY A 338 -7.55 -4.65 19.33
CA GLY A 338 -8.29 -3.60 18.65
C GLY A 338 -9.54 -4.14 17.96
N LEU A 339 -10.56 -3.30 17.86
CA LEU A 339 -11.86 -3.67 17.30
C LEU A 339 -12.06 -3.05 15.90
N ARG A 340 -12.34 -3.87 14.87
CA ARG A 340 -12.59 -3.40 13.49
C ARG A 340 -14.07 -3.22 13.13
N SER A 341 -14.97 -4.00 13.74
CA SER A 341 -16.43 -3.88 13.59
C SER A 341 -17.04 -3.48 14.93
N ASP A 342 -18.27 -3.01 15.01
CA ASP A 342 -18.85 -2.56 16.30
C ASP A 342 -19.12 -3.71 17.32
N ASP A 343 -18.66 -4.94 17.05
CA ASP A 343 -18.81 -6.12 17.91
C ASP A 343 -17.76 -6.18 19.04
N ILE A 344 -18.02 -5.43 20.10
CA ILE A 344 -17.20 -5.41 21.31
C ILE A 344 -17.12 -6.80 21.98
N ALA A 345 -18.13 -7.67 21.81
CA ALA A 345 -18.16 -8.96 22.47
C ALA A 345 -17.03 -9.87 21.98
N ALA A 346 -16.73 -9.84 20.68
CA ALA A 346 -15.62 -10.58 20.10
C ALA A 346 -14.26 -10.18 20.70
N ALA A 347 -14.00 -8.87 20.83
CA ALA A 347 -12.75 -8.36 21.38
C ALA A 347 -12.59 -8.69 22.87
N ARG A 348 -13.67 -8.56 23.66
CA ARG A 348 -13.69 -8.99 25.07
C ARG A 348 -13.48 -10.49 25.22
N SER A 349 -14.15 -11.28 24.39
CA SER A 349 -14.03 -12.74 24.41
C SER A 349 -12.60 -13.20 24.09
N PHE A 350 -11.90 -12.50 23.20
CA PHE A 350 -10.48 -12.75 22.98
C PHE A 350 -9.65 -12.41 24.22
N SER A 351 -9.84 -11.20 24.77
CA SER A 351 -9.12 -10.71 25.95
C SER A 351 -9.28 -11.64 27.16
N GLU A 352 -10.50 -12.11 27.44
CA GLU A 352 -10.82 -13.03 28.55
C GLU A 352 -10.21 -14.42 28.39
N ARG A 353 -10.03 -14.88 27.15
CA ARG A 353 -9.47 -16.20 26.82
C ARG A 353 -7.95 -16.17 26.58
N SER A 354 -7.34 -14.99 26.53
CA SER A 354 -5.90 -14.81 26.34
C SER A 354 -5.13 -15.21 27.60
N THR A 355 -3.98 -15.86 27.40
CA THR A 355 -3.06 -16.21 28.50
C THR A 355 -2.12 -15.06 28.88
N SER A 356 -1.99 -14.05 28.01
CA SER A 356 -1.18 -12.84 28.25
C SER A 356 -2.05 -11.65 28.63
N GLU A 357 -1.49 -10.73 29.42
CA GLU A 357 -2.14 -9.45 29.71
C GLU A 357 -2.42 -8.68 28.41
N THR A 358 -3.65 -8.24 28.23
CA THR A 358 -4.12 -7.56 27.01
C THR A 358 -4.54 -6.14 27.32
N ARG A 359 -4.26 -5.22 26.40
CA ARG A 359 -4.86 -3.87 26.40
C ARG A 359 -5.98 -3.83 25.38
N LEU A 360 -7.21 -3.69 25.86
CA LEU A 360 -8.39 -3.63 25.01
C LEU A 360 -8.63 -2.20 24.51
N VAL A 361 -8.80 -2.04 23.21
CA VAL A 361 -9.17 -0.79 22.53
C VAL A 361 -10.51 -1.00 21.83
N CYS A 362 -11.59 -0.54 22.47
CA CYS A 362 -12.96 -0.73 21.97
C CYS A 362 -13.80 0.55 21.89
N ASP A 363 -13.33 1.67 22.45
CA ASP A 363 -14.13 2.91 22.56
C ASP A 363 -13.86 3.91 21.42
N ALA A 364 -13.20 3.46 20.35
CA ALA A 364 -12.74 4.29 19.24
C ALA A 364 -12.73 3.50 17.92
N ASP A 365 -12.78 4.23 16.81
CA ASP A 365 -12.60 3.64 15.49
C ASP A 365 -11.10 3.56 15.18
N VAL A 366 -10.54 2.36 15.25
CA VAL A 366 -9.11 2.13 15.02
C VAL A 366 -8.69 2.42 13.58
N VAL A 367 -9.59 2.30 12.60
CA VAL A 367 -9.28 2.59 11.19
C VAL A 367 -9.18 4.10 10.99
N ALA A 368 -10.17 4.85 11.46
CA ALA A 368 -10.18 6.31 11.35
C ALA A 368 -9.02 6.92 12.17
N VAL A 369 -8.76 6.44 13.38
CA VAL A 369 -7.63 6.92 14.19
C VAL A 369 -6.29 6.58 13.53
N GLY A 370 -6.12 5.34 13.06
CA GLY A 370 -4.91 4.93 12.36
C GLY A 370 -4.67 5.73 11.08
N SER A 371 -5.73 5.99 10.31
CA SER A 371 -5.66 6.83 9.11
C SER A 371 -5.12 8.22 9.42
N ALA A 372 -5.59 8.85 10.49
CA ALA A 372 -5.18 10.19 10.91
C ALA A 372 -3.67 10.29 11.19
N VAL A 373 -3.09 9.26 11.78
CA VAL A 373 -1.70 9.25 12.28
C VAL A 373 -0.68 8.62 11.34
N THR A 374 -1.11 8.10 10.18
CA THR A 374 -0.20 7.56 9.15
C THR A 374 0.92 8.55 8.83
N GLU A 375 2.07 8.08 8.37
CA GLU A 375 3.14 8.96 7.87
C GLU A 375 3.57 8.48 6.48
N PRO A 376 4.11 9.36 5.62
CA PRO A 376 4.64 8.97 4.33
C PRO A 376 5.60 7.78 4.47
N SER A 377 5.52 6.85 3.53
CA SER A 377 6.41 5.69 3.44
C SER A 377 6.90 5.51 2.01
N ALA A 378 8.12 5.00 1.87
CA ALA A 378 8.72 4.65 0.59
C ALA A 378 9.43 3.30 0.70
N TRP A 379 9.41 2.54 -0.39
CA TRP A 379 10.00 1.21 -0.46
C TRP A 379 10.99 1.11 -1.62
N LEU A 380 12.07 0.38 -1.40
CA LEU A 380 12.97 -0.11 -2.44
C LEU A 380 13.19 -1.61 -2.25
N ASP A 381 13.05 -2.38 -3.33
CA ASP A 381 13.34 -3.82 -3.37
C ASP A 381 14.16 -4.12 -4.62
N LEU A 382 15.47 -4.28 -4.45
CA LEU A 382 16.44 -4.35 -5.54
C LEU A 382 17.45 -5.47 -5.31
N VAL A 383 17.93 -6.04 -6.41
CA VAL A 383 19.10 -6.93 -6.40
C VAL A 383 20.33 -6.10 -6.72
N VAL A 384 21.35 -6.21 -5.88
CA VAL A 384 22.62 -5.49 -6.02
C VAL A 384 23.79 -6.47 -5.94
N THR A 385 24.94 -6.04 -6.45
CA THR A 385 26.21 -6.75 -6.31
C THR A 385 27.14 -6.00 -5.37
N ALA A 386 27.88 -6.75 -4.56
CA ALA A 386 28.99 -6.25 -3.76
C ALA A 386 30.03 -7.35 -3.55
N ASP A 387 31.28 -7.07 -3.85
CA ASP A 387 32.40 -8.01 -3.72
C ASP A 387 32.90 -8.12 -2.27
N ASN A 388 32.64 -7.11 -1.45
CA ASN A 388 33.06 -7.05 -0.05
C ASN A 388 32.08 -6.26 0.83
N PRO A 389 32.16 -6.38 2.17
CA PRO A 389 31.25 -5.69 3.09
C PRO A 389 31.26 -4.17 2.99
N GLU A 390 32.40 -3.55 2.70
CA GLU A 390 32.50 -2.08 2.55
C GLU A 390 31.73 -1.61 1.31
N GLU A 391 31.80 -2.38 0.23
CA GLU A 391 31.04 -2.12 -0.99
C GLU A 391 29.53 -2.26 -0.76
N LEU A 392 29.11 -3.31 -0.06
CA LEU A 392 27.72 -3.52 0.29
C LEU A 392 27.18 -2.36 1.12
N GLU A 393 27.94 -1.89 2.10
CA GLU A 393 27.52 -0.77 2.95
C GLU A 393 27.38 0.54 2.16
N ARG A 394 28.31 0.80 1.23
CA ARG A 394 28.20 1.96 0.33
C ARG A 394 26.94 1.90 -0.54
N VAL A 395 26.65 0.73 -1.12
CA VAL A 395 25.44 0.52 -1.94
C VAL A 395 24.19 0.73 -1.10
N ARG A 396 24.16 0.22 0.13
CA ARG A 396 23.04 0.45 1.06
C ARG A 396 22.86 1.93 1.39
N GLY A 397 23.95 2.67 1.59
CA GLY A 397 23.93 4.12 1.76
C GLY A 397 23.26 4.84 0.59
N THR A 398 23.68 4.55 -0.64
CA THR A 398 23.08 5.11 -1.85
C THR A 398 21.59 4.78 -1.98
N LEU A 399 21.20 3.54 -1.66
CA LEU A 399 19.79 3.14 -1.69
C LEU A 399 18.98 3.82 -0.59
N ALA A 400 19.55 4.04 0.60
CA ALA A 400 18.90 4.81 1.66
C ALA A 400 18.65 6.26 1.22
N ASP A 401 19.65 6.92 0.63
CA ASP A 401 19.52 8.29 0.10
C ASP A 401 18.44 8.37 -1.00
N ARG A 402 18.38 7.35 -1.87
CA ARG A 402 17.32 7.24 -2.88
C ARG A 402 15.94 7.06 -2.25
N ALA A 403 15.81 6.23 -1.21
CA ALA A 403 14.55 6.04 -0.50
C ALA A 403 14.08 7.34 0.17
N CYS A 404 14.99 8.09 0.79
CA CYS A 404 14.69 9.41 1.36
C CYS A 404 14.26 10.41 0.28
N THR A 405 14.88 10.39 -0.90
CA THR A 405 14.48 11.25 -2.03
C THR A 405 13.06 10.93 -2.51
N LEU A 406 12.72 9.65 -2.64
CA LEU A 406 11.36 9.20 -3.00
C LEU A 406 10.32 9.58 -1.94
N LEU A 407 10.73 9.54 -0.68
CA LEU A 407 9.89 9.91 0.45
C LEU A 407 9.59 11.41 0.48
N ALA A 408 10.61 12.25 0.23
CA ALA A 408 10.45 13.69 0.11
C ALA A 408 9.55 14.07 -1.09
N SER A 409 9.69 13.41 -2.24
CA SER A 409 8.79 13.61 -3.39
C SER A 409 7.37 13.12 -3.15
N SER A 410 7.20 12.19 -2.20
CA SER A 410 5.89 11.72 -1.71
C SER A 410 5.30 12.63 -0.63
N GLY A 411 5.97 13.74 -0.31
CA GLY A 411 5.50 14.83 0.56
C GLY A 411 5.85 14.70 2.04
N ALA A 412 6.83 13.86 2.38
CA ALA A 412 7.50 13.99 3.67
C ALA A 412 8.29 15.30 3.73
N ARG A 413 8.41 15.87 4.93
CA ARG A 413 9.22 17.07 5.15
C ARG A 413 10.71 16.74 5.03
N PRO A 414 11.49 17.49 4.23
CA PRO A 414 12.94 17.36 4.17
C PRO A 414 13.59 17.45 5.55
N GLY A 415 14.45 16.48 5.87
CA GLY A 415 15.17 16.36 7.13
C GLY A 415 14.44 15.52 8.20
N THR A 416 13.24 15.01 7.92
CA THR A 416 12.50 14.12 8.83
C THR A 416 12.58 12.65 8.42
N GLU A 417 13.20 12.36 7.28
CA GLU A 417 13.32 11.02 6.72
C GLU A 417 14.17 10.11 7.60
N ARG A 418 13.72 8.87 7.76
CA ARG A 418 14.47 7.81 8.44
C ARG A 418 14.24 6.47 7.77
N ILE A 419 15.26 5.62 7.83
CA ILE A 419 15.12 4.21 7.45
C ILE A 419 14.46 3.46 8.60
N VAL A 420 13.30 2.86 8.31
CA VAL A 420 12.49 2.08 9.25
C VAL A 420 12.98 0.63 9.29
N SER A 421 13.29 0.07 8.12
CA SER A 421 13.87 -1.26 8.00
C SER A 421 14.81 -1.34 6.80
N SER A 422 15.85 -2.18 6.94
CA SER A 422 16.84 -2.48 5.92
C SER A 422 17.20 -3.95 6.02
N THR A 423 16.57 -4.78 5.20
CA THR A 423 16.88 -6.21 5.13
C THR A 423 17.81 -6.47 3.96
N VAL A 424 18.90 -7.18 4.23
CA VAL A 424 19.83 -7.65 3.20
C VAL A 424 19.86 -9.16 3.24
N SER A 425 19.61 -9.81 2.12
CA SER A 425 19.60 -11.26 2.00
C SER A 425 20.51 -11.71 0.86
N PRO A 426 21.48 -12.60 1.12
CA PRO A 426 22.32 -13.14 0.05
C PRO A 426 21.46 -13.98 -0.90
N LEU A 427 21.71 -13.85 -2.21
CA LEU A 427 21.05 -14.64 -3.24
C LEU A 427 21.99 -15.74 -3.72
N SER A 428 22.11 -16.81 -2.92
CA SER A 428 23.07 -17.90 -3.14
C SER A 428 22.86 -18.69 -4.44
N PHE A 429 21.70 -18.55 -5.09
CA PHE A 429 21.40 -19.15 -6.39
C PHE A 429 21.84 -18.29 -7.58
N LEU A 430 22.33 -17.07 -7.33
CA LEU A 430 22.92 -16.18 -8.32
C LEU A 430 24.46 -16.19 -8.17
N ARG A 431 25.12 -15.21 -8.78
CA ARG A 431 26.58 -15.03 -8.67
C ARG A 431 26.96 -14.67 -7.23
N SER A 432 28.13 -15.13 -6.79
CA SER A 432 28.72 -14.70 -5.51
C SER A 432 28.73 -13.17 -5.41
N GLY A 433 28.44 -12.63 -4.24
CA GLY A 433 28.32 -11.19 -4.03
C GLY A 433 26.97 -10.58 -4.45
N SER A 434 25.95 -11.40 -4.77
CA SER A 434 24.59 -10.90 -5.06
C SER A 434 23.73 -10.83 -3.80
N TYR A 435 23.07 -9.69 -3.58
CA TYR A 435 22.22 -9.43 -2.43
C TYR A 435 20.87 -8.87 -2.87
N ARG A 436 19.78 -9.33 -2.26
CA ARG A 436 18.50 -8.62 -2.26
C ARG A 436 18.50 -7.63 -1.11
N VAL A 437 18.24 -6.37 -1.43
CA VAL A 437 18.11 -5.28 -0.44
C VAL A 437 16.68 -4.79 -0.47
N VAL A 438 15.99 -4.95 0.66
CA VAL A 438 14.64 -4.42 0.90
C VAL A 438 14.73 -3.32 1.94
N LEU A 439 14.38 -2.10 1.55
CA LEU A 439 14.44 -0.90 2.38
C LEU A 439 13.06 -0.29 2.49
N ARG A 440 12.70 0.11 3.71
CA ARG A 440 11.54 0.96 3.97
C ARG A 440 12.00 2.23 4.65
N ALA A 441 11.61 3.38 4.10
CA ALA A 441 11.79 4.69 4.70
C ALA A 441 10.45 5.29 5.12
N SER A 442 10.47 6.17 6.12
CA SER A 442 9.32 6.99 6.52
C SER A 442 9.77 8.35 7.04
N GLY A 443 8.90 9.35 7.02
CA GLY A 443 9.19 10.73 7.45
C GLY A 443 7.89 11.46 7.77
N SER A 444 7.98 12.63 8.38
CA SER A 444 6.82 13.36 8.93
C SER A 444 6.28 14.41 7.95
N ILE A 445 4.96 14.63 7.95
CA ILE A 445 4.34 15.73 7.16
C ILE A 445 4.27 17.10 7.87
N GLY A 446 4.48 17.17 9.20
CA GLY A 446 4.21 18.39 10.00
C GLY A 446 5.02 18.52 11.31
N GLY A 447 5.04 19.75 11.87
CA GLY A 447 5.73 20.16 13.11
C GLY A 447 6.63 21.41 12.95
N ALA A 448 6.79 22.25 13.97
CA ALA A 448 7.92 23.19 14.04
C ALA A 448 9.22 22.39 14.34
N PRO A 449 10.42 22.85 13.92
CA PRO A 449 11.67 22.17 14.23
C PRO A 449 11.87 21.90 15.73
#